data_AF-A0A5E4K0G7-F1
#
_entry.id   AF-A0A5E4K0G7-F1
#
_cell.length_a   1.000
_cell.length_b   1.000
_cell.length_c   1.000
_cell.angle_alpha   90.00
_cell.angle_beta   90.00
_cell.angle_gamma   90.00
#
_symmetry.space_group_name_H-M   'P 1'
#
loop_
_entity.id
_entity.type
_entity.pdbx_description
1 polymer ?
#
loop_
_entity_poly.entity_id
_entity_poly.type
_entity_poly.pdbx_seq_one_letter_code
_entity_poly.pdbx_strand_id
1 'polypeptide(L)'
;MAALEQVMRMKNQGIPEGEIINQLSQQGFSPKDITDALRQAQIKSAVSSDYDNMQPSVMMSDEVPSPNQDTTYQAAPQYEPQQYTQQPEEYQPQEAQQQYYSPGMETGGYAPQAGIDTDTVMEIADQVFSDKIKKIQKQVEATSDAAISLQSKFENVSERLKKIELTIDKLQIAILEKVGSYGQNLEGIKKEMSMMQDSFSKMVSPYKERRTQQQEGYVGQQETRKQISRKK
;
A
#
# COMPACT_ATOMS: atom_id res chain seq x y z
N MET A 1 1.22 30.64 16.10
CA MET A 1 0.73 30.00 14.87
C MET A 1 1.81 29.66 13.84
N ALA A 2 3.05 30.18 13.96
CA ALA A 2 4.13 29.89 13.00
C ALA A 2 4.52 28.40 12.92
N ALA A 3 4.48 27.65 14.03
CA ALA A 3 4.82 26.23 14.05
C ALA A 3 3.87 25.37 13.18
N LEU A 4 2.56 25.65 13.20
CA LEU A 4 1.57 24.90 12.44
C LEU A 4 1.76 25.07 10.93
N GLU A 5 2.01 26.29 10.48
CA GLU A 5 2.22 26.59 9.06
C GLU A 5 3.48 25.92 8.53
N GLN A 6 4.55 25.94 9.32
CA GLN A 6 5.80 25.29 8.98
C GLN A 6 5.67 23.76 8.93
N VAL A 7 4.94 23.16 9.89
CA VAL A 7 4.61 21.73 9.86
C VAL A 7 3.82 21.36 8.60
N MET A 8 2.79 22.14 8.24
CA MET A 8 2.00 21.88 7.03
C MET A 8 2.86 21.96 5.77
N ARG A 9 3.75 22.94 5.68
CA ARG A 9 4.68 23.08 4.55
C ARG A 9 5.62 21.89 4.43
N MET A 10 6.25 21.48 5.53
CA MET A 10 7.17 20.34 5.55
C MET A 10 6.47 19.02 5.25
N LYS A 11 5.25 18.83 5.78
CA LYS A 11 4.42 17.65 5.50
C LYS A 11 4.01 17.57 4.03
N ASN A 12 3.63 18.69 3.42
CA ASN A 12 3.32 18.76 1.99
C ASN A 12 4.55 18.53 1.09
N GLN A 13 5.76 18.75 1.61
CA GLN A 13 7.03 18.42 0.94
C GLN A 13 7.43 16.94 1.11
N GLY A 14 6.64 16.14 1.85
CA GLY A 14 6.92 14.72 2.08
C GLY A 14 8.00 14.46 3.14
N ILE A 15 8.37 15.46 3.95
CA ILE A 15 9.36 15.31 5.03
C ILE A 15 8.75 14.43 6.15
N PRO A 16 9.47 13.41 6.65
CA PRO A 16 8.96 12.54 7.70
C PRO A 16 8.83 13.28 9.05
N GLU A 17 7.81 12.93 9.84
CA GLU A 17 7.47 13.64 11.10
C GLU A 17 8.64 13.72 12.09
N GLY A 18 9.47 12.67 12.18
CA GLY A 18 10.67 12.67 13.04
C GLY A 18 11.70 13.73 12.63
N GLU A 19 11.81 14.02 11.34
CA GLU A 19 12.71 15.06 10.82
C GLU A 19 12.12 16.46 10.99
N ILE A 20 10.80 16.60 10.86
CA ILE A 20 10.05 17.83 11.17
C ILE A 20 10.28 18.24 12.64
N ILE A 21 10.22 17.30 13.58
CA ILE A 21 10.46 17.56 15.00
C ILE A 21 11.87 18.09 15.23
N ASN A 22 12.88 17.47 14.60
CA ASN A 22 14.27 17.90 14.72
C ASN A 22 14.52 19.28 14.12
N GLN A 23 13.93 19.60 12.96
CA GLN A 23 14.08 20.91 12.32
C GLN A 23 13.38 22.03 13.10
N LEU A 24 12.17 21.77 13.62
CA LEU A 24 11.45 22.76 14.42
C LEU A 24 12.10 22.97 15.80
N SER A 25 12.65 21.92 16.40
CA SER A 25 13.44 22.03 17.63
C SER A 25 14.69 22.91 17.41
N GLN A 26 15.39 22.73 16.29
CA GLN A 26 16.53 23.59 15.90
C GLN A 26 16.13 25.03 15.61
N GLN A 27 14.89 25.27 15.16
CA GLN A 27 14.33 26.61 14.95
C GLN A 27 13.85 27.28 16.25
N GLY A 28 14.04 26.62 17.40
CA GLY A 28 13.73 27.16 18.72
C GLY A 28 12.27 27.01 19.14
N PHE A 29 11.48 26.20 18.43
CA PHE A 29 10.10 25.92 18.86
C PHE A 29 10.08 25.00 20.09
N SER A 30 9.18 25.28 21.02
CA SER A 30 9.01 24.45 22.22
C SER A 30 8.49 23.05 21.84
N PRO A 31 8.93 21.97 22.51
CA PRO A 31 8.41 20.62 22.27
C PRO A 31 6.88 20.52 22.35
N LYS A 32 6.27 21.33 23.22
CA LYS A 32 4.80 21.41 23.37
C LYS A 32 4.14 21.99 22.11
N ASP A 33 4.72 23.06 21.56
CA ASP A 33 4.19 23.74 20.37
C ASP A 33 4.36 22.89 19.11
N ILE A 34 5.46 22.14 19.00
CA ILE A 34 5.71 21.19 17.92
C ILE A 34 4.66 20.07 17.94
N THR A 35 4.41 19.49 19.13
CA THR A 35 3.45 18.40 19.29
C THR A 35 2.02 18.85 18.99
N ASP A 36 1.64 20.06 19.44
CA ASP A 36 0.33 20.64 19.18
C ASP A 36 0.14 20.95 17.67
N ALA A 37 1.14 21.55 17.03
CA ALA A 37 1.15 21.82 15.59
C ALA A 37 1.03 20.55 14.74
N LEU A 38 1.72 19.46 15.10
CA LEU A 38 1.62 18.17 14.40
C LEU A 38 0.22 17.57 14.48
N ARG A 39 -0.39 17.56 15.68
CA ARG A 39 -1.76 17.07 15.86
C ARG A 39 -2.77 17.89 15.06
N GLN A 40 -2.66 19.22 15.11
CA GLN A 40 -3.53 20.11 14.35
C GLN A 40 -3.36 19.91 12.83
N ALA A 41 -2.14 19.72 12.34
CA ALA A 41 -1.89 19.41 10.94
C ALA A 41 -2.46 18.04 10.51
N GLN A 42 -2.41 17.02 11.37
CA GLN A 42 -3.01 15.70 11.12
C GLN A 42 -4.55 15.79 11.04
N ILE A 43 -5.18 16.47 12.00
CA ILE A 43 -6.63 16.68 12.01
C ILE A 43 -7.05 17.46 10.76
N LYS A 44 -6.34 18.54 10.41
CA LYS A 44 -6.66 19.34 9.23
C LYS A 44 -6.51 18.54 7.93
N SER A 45 -5.51 17.65 7.82
CA SER A 45 -5.38 16.78 6.65
C SER A 45 -6.51 15.75 6.54
N ALA A 46 -6.95 15.17 7.66
CA ALA A 46 -8.06 14.23 7.68
C ALA A 46 -9.38 14.92 7.29
N VAL A 47 -9.65 16.10 7.87
CA VAL A 47 -10.85 16.88 7.59
C VAL A 47 -10.88 17.41 6.14
N SER A 48 -9.73 17.72 5.55
CA SER A 48 -9.68 18.20 4.16
C SER A 48 -9.83 17.05 3.14
N SER A 49 -9.68 15.79 3.55
CA SER A 49 -9.74 14.63 2.64
C SER A 49 -11.18 14.18 2.32
N ASP A 50 -12.19 14.66 3.06
CA ASP A 50 -13.60 14.25 2.91
C ASP A 50 -14.45 15.16 1.98
N TYR A 51 -13.91 16.28 1.49
CA TYR A 51 -14.70 17.27 0.75
C TYR A 51 -14.64 17.16 -0.79
N ASP A 52 -13.82 16.27 -1.36
CA ASP A 52 -13.65 16.18 -2.81
C ASP A 52 -14.44 15.05 -3.50
N ASN A 53 -15.33 14.32 -2.81
CA ASN A 53 -16.01 13.18 -3.44
C ASN A 53 -17.49 12.93 -3.09
N MET A 54 -18.24 13.96 -2.69
CA MET A 54 -19.69 13.81 -2.45
C MET A 54 -20.51 14.27 -3.67
N GLN A 55 -20.79 13.35 -4.60
CA GLN A 55 -21.90 13.47 -5.54
C GLN A 55 -23.24 13.42 -4.77
N PRO A 56 -24.25 14.24 -5.12
CA PRO A 56 -25.55 14.21 -4.45
C PRO A 56 -26.40 13.08 -5.03
N SER A 57 -26.77 12.10 -4.20
CA SER A 57 -27.81 11.11 -4.53
C SER A 57 -28.94 11.14 -3.50
N VAL A 58 -29.99 11.83 -3.93
CA VAL A 58 -31.45 11.64 -3.76
C VAL A 58 -31.99 10.66 -2.68
N MET A 59 -33.02 11.16 -1.98
CA MET A 59 -34.05 10.51 -1.15
C MET A 59 -34.44 9.06 -1.50
N MET A 60 -34.60 8.21 -0.48
CA MET A 60 -35.72 7.26 -0.41
C MET A 60 -36.05 6.87 1.05
N SER A 61 -37.34 6.75 1.31
CA SER A 61 -38.03 6.75 2.60
C SER A 61 -38.04 5.41 3.34
N ASP A 62 -38.35 5.51 4.65
CA ASP A 62 -39.00 4.54 5.55
C ASP A 62 -38.39 3.14 5.69
N GLU A 63 -37.68 2.90 6.81
CA GLU A 63 -38.06 1.85 7.78
C GLU A 63 -37.28 2.02 9.10
N VAL A 64 -38.01 2.02 10.21
CA VAL A 64 -37.51 2.04 11.60
C VAL A 64 -37.15 0.63 12.05
N PRO A 65 -36.04 0.46 12.79
CA PRO A 65 -36.07 -0.49 13.91
C PRO A 65 -35.50 0.08 15.23
N SER A 66 -36.08 -0.43 16.31
CA SER A 66 -35.95 -0.07 17.73
C SER A 66 -34.54 -0.05 18.33
N PRO A 67 -34.34 0.71 19.43
CA PRO A 67 -33.14 0.64 20.25
C PRO A 67 -33.21 -0.56 21.22
N ASN A 68 -32.39 -1.58 21.01
CA ASN A 68 -32.13 -2.59 22.04
C ASN A 68 -31.11 -2.03 23.04
N GLN A 69 -31.58 -1.84 24.27
CA GLN A 69 -30.75 -1.71 25.45
C GLN A 69 -30.27 -3.11 25.85
N ASP A 70 -28.96 -3.34 25.79
CA ASP A 70 -28.32 -4.43 26.52
C ASP A 70 -27.21 -3.83 27.38
N THR A 71 -27.60 -3.51 28.62
CA THR A 71 -26.72 -3.26 29.75
C THR A 71 -26.17 -4.59 30.24
N THR A 72 -24.96 -4.94 29.81
CA THR A 72 -24.18 -6.02 30.43
C THR A 72 -23.14 -5.40 31.35
N TYR A 73 -23.41 -5.47 32.65
CA TYR A 73 -22.42 -5.24 33.70
C TYR A 73 -21.36 -6.34 33.61
N GLN A 74 -20.12 -5.97 33.28
CA GLN A 74 -18.96 -6.87 33.43
C GLN A 74 -18.09 -6.42 34.60
N ALA A 75 -17.77 -7.41 35.41
CA ALA A 75 -17.21 -7.31 36.75
C ALA A 75 -15.77 -6.77 36.78
N ALA A 76 -15.47 -6.07 37.87
CA ALA A 76 -14.13 -5.59 38.21
C ALA A 76 -13.14 -6.76 38.42
N PRO A 77 -11.90 -6.67 37.90
CA PRO A 77 -10.82 -7.55 38.33
C PRO A 77 -10.36 -7.16 39.74
N GLN A 78 -10.47 -8.12 40.65
CA GLN A 78 -9.89 -8.14 41.97
C GLN A 78 -8.36 -8.23 41.86
N TYR A 79 -7.64 -7.21 42.32
CA TYR A 79 -6.18 -7.21 42.41
C TYR A 79 -5.73 -8.05 43.62
N GLU A 80 -5.03 -9.14 43.36
CA GLU A 80 -4.21 -9.84 44.36
C GLU A 80 -2.87 -9.10 44.57
N PRO A 81 -2.38 -8.95 45.81
CA PRO A 81 -1.05 -8.42 46.07
C PRO A 81 0.02 -9.50 45.81
N GLN A 82 0.87 -9.29 44.80
CA GLN A 82 2.09 -10.08 44.64
C GLN A 82 3.12 -9.70 45.71
N GLN A 83 3.53 -10.71 46.49
CA GLN A 83 4.69 -10.68 47.37
C GLN A 83 5.98 -10.53 46.57
N TYR A 84 6.78 -9.53 46.90
CA TYR A 84 8.17 -9.44 46.46
C TYR A 84 9.04 -10.36 47.33
N THR A 85 9.60 -11.38 46.70
CA THR A 85 10.69 -12.20 47.24
C THR A 85 11.99 -11.41 47.17
N GLN A 86 12.57 -11.10 48.34
CA GLN A 86 13.93 -10.60 48.45
C GLN A 86 14.92 -11.72 48.09
N GLN A 87 15.79 -11.47 47.12
CA GLN A 87 17.06 -12.20 46.99
C GLN A 87 18.16 -11.40 47.72
N PRO A 88 18.97 -12.05 48.57
CA PRO A 88 20.17 -11.44 49.14
C PRO A 88 21.34 -11.61 48.17
N GLU A 89 21.98 -10.51 47.78
CA GLU A 89 23.34 -10.55 47.25
C GLU A 89 24.33 -10.17 48.34
N GLU A 90 25.27 -11.09 48.53
CA GLU A 90 26.41 -11.10 49.44
C GLU A 90 27.67 -10.67 48.66
N TYR A 91 28.76 -10.33 49.37
CA TYR A 91 30.10 -9.80 48.95
C TYR A 91 30.25 -8.28 49.06
N GLN A 92 31.31 -7.70 49.67
CA GLN A 92 32.42 -8.15 50.51
C GLN A 92 33.02 -6.86 51.15
N PRO A 93 33.64 -6.90 52.34
CA PRO A 93 34.16 -5.72 53.02
C PRO A 93 35.59 -5.38 52.58
N GLN A 94 35.86 -4.10 52.32
CA GLN A 94 37.23 -3.60 52.21
C GLN A 94 37.45 -2.44 53.18
N GLU A 95 38.26 -2.74 54.19
CA GLU A 95 38.73 -1.84 55.22
C GLU A 95 39.69 -0.75 54.69
N ALA A 96 39.84 0.27 55.54
CA ALA A 96 40.95 1.22 55.64
C ALA A 96 40.74 2.56 54.91
N GLN A 97 40.42 3.63 55.67
CA GLN A 97 41.43 4.35 56.45
C GLN A 97 40.75 5.38 57.36
N GLN A 98 41.13 5.34 58.64
CA GLN A 98 40.77 6.33 59.64
C GLN A 98 41.51 7.64 59.36
N GLN A 99 40.80 8.77 59.39
CA GLN A 99 41.42 10.07 59.58
C GLN A 99 40.58 10.93 60.55
N TYR A 100 40.99 10.83 61.81
CA TYR A 100 41.05 11.85 62.86
C TYR A 100 40.62 13.28 62.45
N TYR A 101 39.61 13.87 63.14
CA TYR A 101 39.67 15.23 63.71
C TYR A 101 38.43 15.57 64.59
N SER A 102 38.71 15.78 65.89
CA SER A 102 38.14 16.71 66.89
C SER A 102 36.62 16.89 67.13
N PRO A 103 36.15 16.79 68.40
CA PRO A 103 34.88 17.36 68.86
C PRO A 103 35.12 18.79 69.39
N GLY A 104 34.47 19.78 68.76
CA GLY A 104 34.55 21.18 69.14
C GLY A 104 33.19 21.86 69.10
N MET A 105 32.66 22.11 70.30
CA MET A 105 31.77 23.19 70.76
C MET A 105 30.67 23.78 69.85
N GLU A 106 29.50 23.89 70.49
CA GLU A 106 28.49 24.94 70.36
C GLU A 106 28.92 26.21 69.60
N THR A 107 28.09 26.66 68.65
CA THR A 107 27.41 27.97 68.69
C THR A 107 26.87 28.36 67.31
N GLY A 108 25.70 29.00 67.30
CA GLY A 108 25.44 30.09 66.36
C GLY A 108 25.10 29.73 64.91
N GLY A 109 23.80 29.48 64.69
CA GLY A 109 23.00 29.92 63.55
C GLY A 109 23.62 29.98 62.15
N TYR A 110 23.13 29.13 61.25
CA TYR A 110 22.94 29.46 59.84
C TYR A 110 21.63 28.81 59.34
N ALA A 111 21.00 29.49 58.39
CA ALA A 111 19.60 29.40 57.98
C ALA A 111 19.10 28.00 57.54
N PRO A 112 17.79 27.73 57.62
CA PRO A 112 17.20 26.58 56.95
C PRO A 112 17.27 26.80 55.44
N GLN A 113 18.30 26.25 54.82
CA GLN A 113 18.29 26.03 53.38
C GLN A 113 17.25 24.94 53.14
N ALA A 114 16.13 25.32 52.53
CA ALA A 114 15.07 24.43 52.08
C ALA A 114 15.68 23.36 51.15
N GLY A 115 16.15 22.27 51.75
CA GLY A 115 16.42 21.02 51.06
C GLY A 115 15.08 20.52 50.55
N ILE A 116 15.01 20.25 49.25
CA ILE A 116 13.89 19.49 48.72
C ILE A 116 13.94 18.15 49.45
N ASP A 117 12.95 17.87 50.30
CA ASP A 117 12.87 16.60 51.03
C ASP A 117 12.93 15.47 50.01
N THR A 118 13.86 14.54 50.21
CA THR A 118 14.06 13.36 49.36
C THR A 118 12.76 12.57 49.17
N ASP A 119 11.89 12.59 50.18
CA ASP A 119 10.56 11.99 50.12
C ASP A 119 9.65 12.68 49.10
N THR A 120 9.71 14.01 48.98
CA THR A 120 8.99 14.76 47.93
C THR A 120 9.58 14.48 46.55
N VAL A 121 10.90 14.33 46.43
CA VAL A 121 11.54 13.92 45.16
C VAL A 121 11.11 12.49 44.78
N MET A 122 11.01 11.59 45.75
CA MET A 122 10.60 10.21 45.54
C MET A 122 9.12 10.10 45.14
N GLU A 123 8.23 10.86 45.78
CA GLU A 123 6.81 10.93 45.40
C GLU A 123 6.62 11.45 43.96
N ILE A 124 7.35 12.53 43.60
CA ILE A 124 7.33 13.05 42.23
C ILE A 124 7.90 12.01 41.25
N ALA A 125 8.96 11.30 41.62
CA ALA A 125 9.56 10.27 40.78
C ALA A 125 8.60 9.10 40.54
N ASP A 126 7.92 8.60 41.57
CA ASP A 126 6.95 7.51 41.45
C ASP A 126 5.73 7.90 40.60
N GLN A 127 5.26 9.13 40.75
CA GLN A 127 4.17 9.65 39.93
C GLN A 127 4.59 9.78 38.46
N VAL A 128 5.77 10.36 38.20
CA VAL A 128 6.31 10.50 36.84
C VAL A 128 6.57 9.13 36.22
N PHE A 129 7.12 8.18 36.98
CA PHE A 129 7.37 6.82 36.53
C PHE A 129 6.06 6.12 36.15
N SER A 130 5.06 6.15 37.03
CA SER A 130 3.74 5.56 36.79
C SER A 130 3.06 6.16 35.56
N ASP A 131 3.13 7.48 35.37
CA ASP A 131 2.58 8.16 34.20
C ASP A 131 3.30 7.79 32.90
N LYS A 132 4.62 7.59 32.96
CA LYS A 132 5.41 7.15 31.81
C LYS A 132 5.13 5.69 31.46
N ILE A 133 5.04 4.80 32.44
CA ILE A 133 4.70 3.39 32.23
C ILE A 133 3.29 3.25 31.65
N LYS A 134 2.29 3.99 32.16
CA LYS A 134 0.93 4.00 31.57
C LYS A 134 0.93 4.48 30.12
N LYS A 135 1.74 5.50 29.79
CA LYS A 135 1.89 5.97 28.40
C LYS A 135 2.54 4.92 27.50
N ILE A 136 3.57 4.23 28.00
CA ILE A 136 4.23 3.13 27.28
C ILE A 136 3.24 2.00 27.05
N GLN A 137 2.50 1.58 28.08
CA GLN A 137 1.47 0.55 27.96
C GLN A 137 0.45 0.90 26.86
N LYS A 138 -0.07 2.13 26.88
CA LYS A 138 -1.01 2.60 25.86
C LYS A 138 -0.40 2.61 24.44
N GLN A 139 0.88 2.95 24.30
CA GLN A 139 1.57 2.89 23.02
C GLN A 139 1.78 1.45 22.53
N VAL A 140 2.07 0.52 23.44
CA VAL A 140 2.20 -0.90 23.13
C VAL A 140 0.85 -1.47 22.67
N GLU A 141 -0.24 -1.15 23.37
CA GLU A 141 -1.60 -1.53 22.98
C GLU A 141 -1.96 -0.97 21.59
N ALA A 142 -1.75 0.32 21.35
CA ALA A 142 -2.00 0.93 20.04
C ALA A 142 -1.14 0.31 18.93
N THR A 143 0.09 -0.10 19.23
CA THR A 143 0.98 -0.80 18.28
C THR A 143 0.46 -2.20 17.99
N SER A 144 -0.07 -2.90 18.99
CA SER A 144 -0.70 -4.21 18.83
C SER A 144 -1.95 -4.12 17.96
N ASP A 145 -2.82 -3.15 18.21
CA ASP A 145 -4.01 -2.90 17.38
C ASP A 145 -3.63 -2.55 15.93
N ALA A 146 -2.58 -1.75 15.75
CA ALA A 146 -2.05 -1.44 14.42
C ALA A 146 -1.50 -2.69 13.73
N ALA A 147 -0.81 -3.58 14.45
CA ALA A 147 -0.31 -4.85 13.91
C ALA A 147 -1.47 -5.76 13.47
N ILE A 148 -2.54 -5.87 14.28
CA ILE A 148 -3.75 -6.64 13.92
C ILE A 148 -4.41 -6.05 12.67
N SER A 149 -4.55 -4.72 12.60
CA SER A 149 -5.12 -4.04 11.43
C SER A 149 -4.27 -4.24 10.18
N LEU A 150 -2.94 -4.15 10.29
CA LEU A 150 -2.02 -4.40 9.19
C LEU A 150 -2.08 -5.85 8.72
N GLN A 151 -2.17 -6.81 9.63
CA GLN A 151 -2.31 -8.22 9.28
C GLN A 151 -3.59 -8.48 8.49
N SER A 152 -4.73 -7.95 8.96
CA SER A 152 -6.01 -8.07 8.25
C SER A 152 -5.96 -7.40 6.86
N LYS A 153 -5.36 -6.21 6.76
CA LYS A 153 -5.18 -5.53 5.46
C LYS A 153 -4.26 -6.32 4.53
N PHE A 154 -3.20 -6.92 5.05
CA PHE A 154 -2.27 -7.74 4.26
C PHE A 154 -2.93 -9.01 3.74
N GLU A 155 -3.74 -9.68 4.56
CA GLU A 155 -4.56 -10.82 4.15
C GLU A 155 -5.51 -10.43 3.01
N ASN A 156 -6.21 -9.29 3.13
CA ASN A 156 -7.09 -8.79 2.08
C ASN A 156 -6.33 -8.49 0.76
N VAL A 157 -5.17 -7.84 0.85
CA VAL A 157 -4.31 -7.57 -0.31
C VAL A 157 -3.83 -8.87 -0.95
N SER A 158 -3.44 -9.87 -0.15
CA SER A 158 -3.04 -11.18 -0.64
C SER A 158 -4.17 -11.88 -1.40
N GLU A 159 -5.40 -11.86 -0.87
CA GLU A 159 -6.56 -12.41 -1.57
C GLU A 159 -6.86 -11.69 -2.88
N ARG A 160 -6.78 -10.35 -2.88
CA ARG A 160 -7.00 -9.55 -4.09
C ARG A 160 -5.93 -9.83 -5.14
N LEU A 161 -4.66 -9.99 -4.73
CA LEU A 161 -3.57 -10.36 -5.64
C LEU A 161 -3.80 -11.74 -6.26
N LYS A 162 -4.21 -12.75 -5.48
CA LYS A 162 -4.59 -14.07 -6.02
C LYS A 162 -5.72 -13.97 -7.05
N LYS A 163 -6.74 -13.15 -6.78
CA LYS A 163 -7.83 -12.91 -7.75
C LYS A 163 -7.31 -12.24 -9.02
N ILE A 164 -6.42 -11.25 -8.89
CA ILE A 164 -5.79 -10.57 -10.04
C ILE A 164 -4.98 -11.55 -10.87
N GLU A 165 -4.15 -12.39 -10.24
CA GLU A 165 -3.38 -13.45 -10.89
C GLU A 165 -4.30 -14.37 -11.72
N LEU A 166 -5.38 -14.88 -11.12
CA LEU A 166 -6.37 -15.71 -11.84
C LEU A 166 -7.05 -14.98 -12.99
N THR A 167 -7.32 -13.68 -12.87
CA THR A 167 -7.89 -12.90 -14.00
C THR A 167 -6.88 -12.68 -15.11
N ILE A 168 -5.59 -12.51 -14.79
CA ILE A 168 -4.51 -12.39 -15.76
C ILE A 168 -4.35 -13.71 -16.51
N ASP A 169 -4.36 -14.85 -15.82
CA ASP A 169 -4.29 -16.18 -16.46
C ASP A 169 -5.44 -16.38 -17.45
N LYS A 170 -6.66 -16.06 -17.03
CA LYS A 170 -7.84 -16.12 -17.91
C LYS A 170 -7.71 -15.19 -19.11
N LEU A 171 -7.19 -13.99 -18.90
CA LEU A 171 -6.97 -13.03 -19.98
C LEU A 171 -5.92 -13.55 -20.97
N GLN A 172 -4.84 -14.17 -20.49
CA GLN A 172 -3.82 -14.78 -21.34
C GLN A 172 -4.40 -15.92 -22.18
N ILE A 173 -5.20 -16.81 -21.57
CA ILE A 173 -5.88 -17.88 -22.29
C ILE A 173 -6.82 -17.30 -23.37
N ALA A 174 -7.66 -16.32 -23.01
CA ALA A 174 -8.57 -15.69 -23.95
C ALA A 174 -7.85 -14.99 -25.11
N ILE A 175 -6.70 -14.34 -24.85
CA ILE A 175 -5.86 -13.73 -25.88
C ILE A 175 -5.29 -14.82 -26.80
N LEU A 176 -4.75 -15.91 -26.25
CA LEU A 176 -4.20 -17.02 -27.04
C LEU A 176 -5.28 -17.68 -27.91
N GLU A 177 -6.47 -17.94 -27.36
CA GLU A 177 -7.62 -18.46 -28.10
C GLU A 177 -8.03 -17.51 -29.22
N LYS A 178 -8.10 -16.21 -28.94
CA LYS A 178 -8.46 -15.21 -29.93
C LYS A 178 -7.43 -15.12 -31.05
N VAL A 179 -6.13 -15.06 -30.73
CA VAL A 179 -5.03 -15.04 -31.71
C VAL A 179 -5.01 -16.34 -32.52
N GLY A 180 -5.19 -17.50 -31.89
CA GLY A 180 -5.32 -18.79 -32.56
C GLY A 180 -6.49 -18.81 -33.54
N SER A 181 -7.67 -18.32 -33.13
CA SER A 181 -8.84 -18.21 -34.01
C SER A 181 -8.60 -17.26 -35.19
N TYR A 182 -7.90 -16.14 -34.98
CA TYR A 182 -7.49 -15.25 -36.07
C TYR A 182 -6.53 -15.93 -37.04
N GLY A 183 -5.55 -16.70 -36.54
CA GLY A 183 -4.64 -17.48 -37.36
C GLY A 183 -5.37 -18.50 -38.24
N GLN A 184 -6.29 -19.27 -37.65
CA GLN A 184 -7.12 -20.23 -38.38
C GLN A 184 -8.01 -19.55 -39.43
N ASN A 185 -8.64 -18.42 -39.08
CA ASN A 185 -9.45 -17.65 -40.01
C ASN A 185 -8.61 -17.09 -41.18
N LEU A 186 -7.41 -16.57 -40.91
CA LEU A 186 -6.49 -16.10 -41.95
C LEU A 186 -6.03 -17.25 -42.87
N GLU A 187 -5.80 -18.43 -42.32
CA GLU A 187 -5.45 -19.61 -43.11
C GLU A 187 -6.62 -20.07 -43.99
N GLY A 188 -7.85 -20.04 -43.46
CA GLY A 188 -9.07 -20.25 -44.23
C GLY A 188 -9.21 -19.27 -45.39
N ILE A 189 -9.05 -17.97 -45.12
CA ILE A 189 -9.08 -16.91 -46.14
C ILE A 189 -7.98 -17.13 -47.19
N LYS A 190 -6.75 -17.48 -46.77
CA LYS A 190 -5.66 -17.78 -47.70
C LYS A 190 -6.01 -18.96 -48.62
N LYS A 191 -6.61 -20.02 -48.09
CA LYS A 191 -7.04 -21.19 -48.86
C LYS A 191 -8.15 -20.82 -49.85
N GLU A 192 -9.16 -20.08 -49.41
CA GLU A 192 -10.23 -19.57 -50.28
C GLU A 192 -9.69 -18.65 -51.37
N MET A 193 -8.77 -17.74 -51.02
CA MET A 193 -8.11 -16.86 -51.98
C MET A 193 -7.29 -17.64 -53.01
N SER A 194 -6.58 -18.70 -52.59
CA SER A 194 -5.88 -19.61 -53.49
C SER A 194 -6.85 -20.34 -54.42
N MET A 195 -7.97 -20.86 -53.90
CA MET A 195 -8.98 -21.51 -54.73
C MET A 195 -9.62 -20.54 -55.72
N MET A 196 -9.89 -19.29 -55.32
CA MET A 196 -10.38 -18.24 -56.21
C MET A 196 -9.35 -17.91 -57.30
N GLN A 197 -8.06 -17.84 -56.96
CA GLN A 197 -6.98 -17.64 -57.93
C GLN A 197 -6.89 -18.81 -58.92
N ASP A 198 -7.05 -20.05 -58.45
CA ASP A 198 -7.06 -21.24 -59.31
C ASP A 198 -8.27 -21.25 -60.24
N SER A 199 -9.45 -20.92 -59.73
CA SER A 199 -10.67 -20.80 -60.52
C SER A 199 -10.58 -19.71 -61.57
N PHE A 200 -10.04 -18.54 -61.21
CA PHE A 200 -9.78 -17.45 -62.15
C PHE A 200 -8.76 -17.87 -63.21
N SER A 201 -7.67 -18.52 -62.80
CA SER A 201 -6.65 -19.04 -63.72
C SER A 201 -7.27 -20.03 -64.71
N LYS A 202 -8.08 -20.98 -64.24
CA LYS A 202 -8.79 -21.95 -65.10
C LYS A 202 -9.81 -21.31 -66.03
N MET A 203 -10.47 -20.22 -65.63
CA MET A 203 -11.41 -19.50 -66.48
C MET A 203 -10.69 -18.69 -67.57
N VAL A 204 -9.52 -18.12 -67.27
CA VAL A 204 -8.74 -17.30 -68.21
C VAL A 204 -7.91 -18.17 -69.18
N SER A 205 -7.42 -19.34 -68.76
CA SER A 205 -6.65 -20.28 -69.59
C SER A 205 -7.29 -20.63 -70.95
N PRO A 206 -8.58 -20.99 -71.07
CA PRO A 206 -9.18 -21.33 -72.37
C PRO A 206 -9.20 -20.14 -73.35
N TYR A 207 -9.15 -18.90 -72.87
CA TYR A 207 -9.03 -17.73 -73.74
C TYR A 207 -7.60 -17.51 -74.26
N LYS A 208 -6.58 -17.95 -73.51
CA LYS A 208 -5.19 -18.01 -73.99
C LYS A 208 -5.01 -19.18 -74.97
N GLU A 209 -5.50 -20.37 -74.62
CA GLU A 209 -5.37 -21.59 -75.44
C GLU A 209 -6.04 -21.44 -76.82
N ARG A 210 -7.24 -20.83 -76.88
CA ARG A 210 -7.95 -20.59 -78.15
C ARG A 210 -7.24 -19.61 -79.07
N ARG A 211 -6.43 -18.67 -78.55
CA ARG A 211 -5.62 -17.78 -79.41
C ARG A 211 -4.39 -18.50 -79.98
N THR A 212 -3.82 -19.45 -79.24
CA THR A 212 -2.69 -20.25 -79.72
C THR A 212 -3.12 -21.29 -80.76
N GLN A 213 -4.24 -22.00 -80.53
CA GLN A 213 -4.75 -23.00 -81.48
C GLN A 213 -5.28 -22.41 -82.79
N GLN A 214 -5.77 -21.17 -82.79
CA GLN A 214 -6.14 -20.46 -84.03
C GLN A 214 -4.93 -20.03 -84.87
N GLN A 215 -3.73 -19.93 -84.29
CA GLN A 215 -2.51 -19.68 -85.06
C GLN A 215 -1.90 -20.97 -85.65
N GLU A 216 -1.99 -22.11 -84.95
CA GLU A 216 -1.47 -23.38 -85.49
C GLU A 216 -2.41 -24.06 -86.50
N GLY A 217 -3.73 -23.88 -86.37
CA GLY A 217 -4.71 -24.43 -87.31
C GLY A 217 -4.72 -23.79 -88.71
N TYR A 218 -4.10 -22.62 -88.88
CA TYR A 218 -4.02 -21.91 -90.16
C TYR A 218 -2.82 -22.31 -91.05
N VAL A 219 -1.84 -23.05 -90.51
CA VAL A 219 -0.66 -23.48 -91.27
C VAL A 219 -0.89 -24.82 -91.99
N GLY A 220 -1.82 -25.65 -91.52
CA GLY A 220 -2.02 -27.01 -92.05
C GLY A 220 -2.95 -27.16 -93.28
N GLN A 221 -3.69 -26.13 -93.70
CA GLN A 221 -4.69 -26.25 -94.79
C GLN A 221 -4.26 -25.69 -96.15
N GLN A 222 -3.06 -25.12 -96.28
CA GLN A 222 -2.62 -24.56 -97.57
C GLN A 222 -1.95 -25.57 -98.52
N GLU A 223 -1.55 -26.76 -98.07
CA GLU A 223 -0.80 -27.70 -98.95
C GLU A 223 -1.69 -28.58 -99.85
N THR A 224 -2.95 -28.84 -99.53
CA THR A 224 -3.78 -29.79 -100.29
C THR A 224 -4.54 -29.19 -101.48
N ARG A 225 -4.59 -27.86 -101.64
CA ARG A 225 -5.34 -27.22 -102.77
C ARG A 225 -4.53 -26.96 -104.04
N LYS A 226 -3.20 -27.16 -104.06
CA LYS A 226 -2.38 -26.86 -105.25
C LYS A 226 -2.29 -27.97 -106.30
N GLN A 227 -2.76 -29.19 -106.05
CA GLN A 227 -2.54 -30.29 -106.99
C GLN A 227 -3.67 -30.54 -108.02
N ILE A 228 -4.81 -29.86 -107.95
CA ILE A 228 -5.96 -30.20 -108.83
C ILE A 228 -6.04 -29.36 -110.13
N SER A 229 -5.27 -28.28 -110.28
CA SER A 229 -5.43 -27.34 -111.42
C SER A 229 -4.33 -27.40 -112.49
N ARG A 230 -3.81 -28.59 -112.84
CA ARG A 230 -2.96 -28.80 -114.03
C ARG A 230 -3.29 -30.11 -114.75
N LYS A 231 -4.50 -30.22 -115.31
CA LYS A 231 -4.79 -31.09 -116.45
C LYS A 231 -5.86 -30.43 -117.31
N LYS A 232 -5.40 -29.68 -118.33
CA LYS A 232 -6.03 -29.49 -119.63
C LYS A 232 -5.00 -28.89 -120.57
#